data_AF-A0A0E3Q4C9-F1
#
_entry.id   AF-A0A0E3Q4C9-F1
#
_cell.length_a   1.000
_cell.length_b   1.000
_cell.length_c   1.000
_cell.angle_alpha   90.00
_cell.angle_beta   90.00
_cell.angle_gamma   90.00
#
_symmetry.space_group_name_H-M   'P 1'
#
loop_
_entity.id
_entity.type
_entity.pdbx_description
1 polymer ?
#
loop_
_entity_poly.entity_id
_entity_poly.type
_entity_poly.pdbx_seq_one_letter_code
_entity_poly.pdbx_strand_id
1 'polypeptide(L)'
;MISKIYIAHCEQDEPLAQELARALWAVEMESFSSLYRKARILSRGERIRFGIRQSDCFIPILTQKGAGSPEVNQEIGFAVGAEPLIIPLVESGVELPILIHHLQPIVFFPETYEDALGKIIQNLRELTRLDWLKIKCPYCGEEMTQYISPQEEVEKALLAGTHLETRCSYCQKNIYLDPRTFRPIL
;
A
#
# COMPACT_ATOMS: atom_id res chain seq x y z
N MET A 1 -7.70 2.45 -14.94
CA MET A 1 -8.24 1.90 -13.68
C MET A 1 -7.03 1.41 -12.90
N ILE A 2 -6.83 1.88 -11.67
CA ILE A 2 -5.67 1.49 -10.88
C ILE A 2 -5.95 0.09 -10.31
N SER A 3 -5.06 -0.85 -10.59
CA SER A 3 -5.18 -2.26 -10.18
C SER A 3 -3.84 -2.87 -9.76
N LYS A 4 -2.75 -2.36 -10.33
CA LYS A 4 -1.38 -2.84 -10.13
C LYS A 4 -0.51 -1.72 -9.60
N ILE A 5 0.18 -2.00 -8.51
CA ILE A 5 0.97 -1.02 -7.78
C ILE A 5 2.40 -1.52 -7.65
N TYR A 6 3.37 -0.70 -8.02
CA TYR A 6 4.78 -0.97 -7.76
C TYR A 6 5.21 -0.27 -6.46
N ILE A 7 5.78 -1.01 -5.51
CA ILE A 7 6.29 -0.46 -4.25
C ILE A 7 7.82 -0.42 -4.30
N ALA A 8 8.36 0.78 -4.54
CA ALA A 8 9.80 1.00 -4.53
C ALA A 8 10.28 1.27 -3.10
N HIS A 9 11.31 0.55 -2.67
CA HIS A 9 11.86 0.64 -1.33
C HIS A 9 13.28 0.07 -1.26
N CYS A 10 14.08 0.49 -0.27
CA CYS A 10 15.36 -0.15 0.02
C CYS A 10 15.17 -1.34 0.98
N GLU A 11 16.21 -2.16 1.17
CA GLU A 11 16.14 -3.35 2.03
C GLU A 11 15.74 -3.04 3.49
N GLN A 12 16.10 -1.85 3.99
CA GLN A 12 15.75 -1.41 5.35
C GLN A 12 14.26 -1.07 5.50
N ASP A 13 13.63 -0.67 4.40
CA ASP A 13 12.23 -0.26 4.34
C ASP A 13 11.30 -1.43 3.98
N GLU A 14 11.83 -2.65 3.83
CA GLU A 14 11.07 -3.88 3.55
C GLU A 14 9.91 -4.11 4.54
N PRO A 15 10.04 -3.87 5.87
CA PRO A 15 8.89 -4.00 6.78
C PRO A 15 7.72 -3.08 6.41
N LEU A 16 8.00 -1.82 6.07
CA LEU A 16 7.00 -0.83 5.64
C LEU A 16 6.37 -1.22 4.31
N ALA A 17 7.16 -1.75 3.38
CA ALA A 17 6.68 -2.23 2.09
C ALA A 17 5.77 -3.46 2.24
N GLN A 18 6.09 -4.38 3.15
CA GLN A 18 5.24 -5.53 3.45
C GLN A 18 3.92 -5.12 4.10
N GLU A 19 3.93 -4.10 4.97
CA GLU A 19 2.70 -3.56 5.55
C GLU A 19 1.81 -2.91 4.51
N LEU A 20 2.38 -2.10 3.62
CA LEU A 20 1.66 -1.53 2.49
C LEU A 20 1.09 -2.62 1.57
N ALA A 21 1.90 -3.60 1.18
CA ALA A 21 1.44 -4.71 0.35
C ALA A 21 0.29 -5.50 0.98
N ARG A 22 0.30 -5.70 2.30
CA ARG A 22 -0.81 -6.34 3.04
C ARG A 22 -2.08 -5.49 3.01
N ALA A 23 -1.96 -4.18 3.22
CA ALA A 23 -3.10 -3.27 3.17
C ALA A 23 -3.71 -3.19 1.76
N LEU A 24 -2.86 -3.13 0.72
CA LEU A 24 -3.28 -3.17 -0.68
C LEU A 24 -3.96 -4.49 -1.04
N TRP A 25 -3.40 -5.62 -0.59
CA TRP A 25 -4.00 -6.94 -0.82
C TRP A 25 -5.40 -7.05 -0.22
N ALA A 26 -5.62 -6.46 0.97
CA ALA A 26 -6.93 -6.45 1.61
C ALA A 26 -7.98 -5.81 0.71
N VAL A 27 -7.63 -4.77 -0.06
CA VAL A 27 -8.55 -4.08 -0.97
C VAL A 27 -8.43 -4.55 -2.44
N GLU A 28 -8.02 -5.81 -2.63
CA GLU A 28 -7.84 -6.48 -3.93
C GLU A 28 -6.86 -5.81 -4.91
N MET A 29 -5.94 -4.98 -4.43
CA MET A 29 -4.89 -4.40 -5.26
C MET A 29 -3.70 -5.35 -5.36
N GLU A 30 -3.18 -5.54 -6.58
CA GLU A 30 -1.96 -6.31 -6.82
C GLU A 30 -0.74 -5.41 -6.60
N SER A 31 0.25 -5.89 -5.82
CA SER A 31 1.49 -5.14 -5.56
C SER A 31 2.74 -5.90 -6.00
N PHE A 32 3.70 -5.17 -6.60
CA PHE A 32 5.01 -5.65 -7.04
C PHE A 32 6.15 -4.96 -6.28
N SER A 33 7.28 -5.65 -6.14
CA SER A 33 8.57 -5.09 -5.73
C SER A 33 9.70 -5.89 -6.38
N SER A 34 10.83 -5.25 -6.66
CA SER A 34 12.05 -5.89 -7.16
C SER A 34 12.70 -6.86 -6.17
N LEU A 35 12.46 -6.66 -4.88
CA LEU A 35 12.92 -7.49 -3.76
C LEU A 35 12.07 -8.74 -3.55
N TYR A 36 10.83 -8.75 -4.05
CA TYR A 36 10.01 -9.97 -4.01
C TYR A 36 10.68 -11.06 -4.84
N ARG A 37 11.01 -12.19 -4.19
CA ARG A 37 11.72 -13.33 -4.80
C ARG A 37 10.91 -14.10 -5.86
N LYS A 38 9.81 -13.53 -6.36
CA LYS A 38 9.06 -14.07 -7.51
C LYS A 38 9.88 -13.86 -8.79
N ALA A 39 9.77 -14.78 -9.75
CA ALA A 39 10.48 -14.73 -11.03
C ALA A 39 12.03 -14.66 -10.94
N ARG A 40 12.65 -15.61 -10.21
CA ARG A 40 14.12 -15.74 -10.09
C ARG A 40 14.87 -15.91 -11.43
N ILE A 41 14.16 -16.23 -12.51
CA ILE A 41 14.71 -16.33 -13.86
C ILE A 41 15.11 -14.96 -14.44
N LEU A 42 14.54 -13.87 -13.92
CA LEU A 42 14.82 -12.50 -14.36
C LEU A 42 15.89 -11.87 -13.48
N SER A 43 16.78 -11.09 -14.09
CA SER A 43 17.70 -10.22 -13.35
C SER A 43 16.92 -9.17 -12.54
N ARG A 44 17.56 -8.58 -11.52
CA ARG A 44 16.92 -7.54 -10.70
C ARG A 44 16.43 -6.36 -11.54
N GLY A 45 17.25 -5.89 -12.48
CA GLY A 45 16.89 -4.82 -13.41
C GLY A 45 15.69 -5.16 -14.31
N GLU A 46 15.58 -6.41 -14.78
CA GLU A 46 14.40 -6.86 -15.54
C GLU A 46 13.14 -6.89 -14.68
N ARG A 47 13.24 -7.33 -13.42
CA ARG A 47 12.11 -7.31 -12.48
C ARG A 47 11.64 -5.89 -12.18
N ILE A 48 12.56 -4.95 -11.99
CA ILE A 48 12.26 -3.51 -11.82
C ILE A 48 11.50 -3.00 -13.04
N ARG A 49 12.09 -3.16 -14.23
CA ARG A 49 11.50 -2.67 -15.49
C ARG A 49 10.13 -3.27 -15.77
N PHE A 50 9.99 -4.57 -15.55
CA PHE A 50 8.71 -5.26 -15.73
C PHE A 50 7.67 -4.75 -14.73
N GLY A 51 8.01 -4.74 -13.44
CA GLY A 51 7.08 -4.33 -12.39
C GLY A 51 6.58 -2.90 -12.58
N ILE A 52 7.47 -1.94 -12.84
CA ILE A 52 7.09 -0.54 -13.04
C ILE A 52 6.23 -0.38 -14.30
N ARG A 53 6.63 -0.97 -15.44
CA ARG A 53 5.87 -0.86 -16.70
C ARG A 53 4.50 -1.54 -16.68
N GLN A 54 4.29 -2.49 -15.78
CA GLN A 54 3.03 -3.21 -15.64
C GLN A 54 2.15 -2.63 -14.53
N SER A 55 2.62 -1.60 -13.82
CA SER A 55 1.87 -0.98 -12.74
C SER A 55 1.20 0.31 -13.19
N ASP A 56 -0.01 0.53 -12.71
CA ASP A 56 -0.80 1.74 -12.92
C ASP A 56 -0.34 2.86 -11.97
N CYS A 57 0.22 2.47 -10.82
CA CYS A 57 0.68 3.35 -9.76
C CYS A 57 2.05 2.89 -9.23
N PHE A 58 2.89 3.86 -8.88
CA PHE A 58 4.21 3.68 -8.32
C PHE A 58 4.29 4.42 -6.98
N ILE A 59 4.62 3.69 -5.93
CA ILE A 59 4.70 4.20 -4.55
C ILE A 59 6.14 4.02 -4.07
N PRO A 60 6.98 5.09 -4.10
CA PRO A 60 8.26 5.07 -3.43
C PRO A 60 8.07 5.30 -1.93
N ILE A 61 8.62 4.40 -1.11
CA ILE A 61 8.76 4.59 0.34
C ILE A 61 10.11 5.26 0.59
N LEU A 62 10.07 6.43 1.20
CA LEU A 62 11.22 7.31 1.39
C LEU A 62 11.41 7.61 2.88
N THR A 63 12.06 6.68 3.57
CA THR A 63 12.73 6.99 4.84
C THR A 63 14.05 7.71 4.57
N GLN A 64 14.76 8.10 5.63
CA GLN A 64 16.12 8.63 5.49
C GLN A 64 17.05 7.68 4.70
N LYS A 65 16.82 6.36 4.79
CA LYS A 65 17.56 5.34 4.02
C LYS A 65 17.02 5.17 2.60
N GLY A 66 15.69 5.18 2.43
CA GLY A 66 15.03 5.09 1.13
C GLY A 66 15.43 6.24 0.20
N ALA A 67 15.38 7.49 0.68
CA ALA A 67 15.72 8.67 -0.12
C ALA A 67 17.20 8.70 -0.54
N GLY A 68 18.10 8.20 0.31
CA GLY A 68 19.53 8.08 0.01
C GLY A 68 19.90 6.85 -0.83
N SER A 69 18.96 5.94 -1.11
CA SER A 69 19.25 4.69 -1.81
C SER A 69 19.48 4.93 -3.32
N PRO A 70 20.65 4.59 -3.87
CA PRO A 70 20.89 4.70 -5.31
C PRO A 70 19.89 3.89 -6.14
N GLU A 71 19.44 2.75 -5.61
CA GLU A 71 18.48 1.90 -6.28
C GLU A 71 17.08 2.54 -6.34
N VAL A 72 16.56 3.02 -5.21
CA VAL A 72 15.24 3.68 -5.18
C VAL A 72 15.24 4.91 -6.08
N ASN A 73 16.35 5.67 -6.11
CA ASN A 73 16.50 6.81 -7.02
C ASN A 73 16.52 6.39 -8.51
N GLN A 74 17.12 5.25 -8.85
CA GLN A 74 17.06 4.69 -10.20
C GLN A 74 15.66 4.20 -10.57
N GLU A 75 14.95 3.56 -9.63
CA GLU A 75 13.55 3.14 -9.81
C GLU A 75 12.65 4.36 -10.02
N ILE A 76 12.81 5.44 -9.24
CA ILE A 76 12.11 6.71 -9.42
C ILE A 76 12.40 7.30 -10.81
N GLY A 77 13.67 7.35 -11.21
CA GLY A 77 14.04 7.86 -12.53
C GLY A 77 13.41 7.07 -13.67
N PHE A 78 13.34 5.74 -13.53
CA PHE A 78 12.65 4.89 -14.50
C PHE A 78 11.13 5.09 -14.47
N ALA A 79 10.53 5.19 -13.28
CA ALA A 79 9.09 5.41 -13.12
C ALA A 79 8.65 6.74 -13.74
N VAL A 80 9.37 7.83 -13.50
CA VAL A 80 9.05 9.14 -14.11
C VAL A 80 9.00 9.05 -15.64
N GLY A 81 9.91 8.31 -16.27
CA GLY A 81 9.89 8.09 -17.73
C GLY A 81 8.88 7.04 -18.22
N ALA A 82 8.35 6.21 -17.33
CA ALA A 82 7.33 5.20 -17.64
C ALA A 82 5.90 5.71 -17.38
N GLU A 83 5.77 6.86 -16.73
CA GLU A 83 4.52 7.60 -16.49
C GLU A 83 3.38 6.82 -15.78
N PRO A 84 3.63 5.97 -14.76
CA PRO A 84 2.56 5.56 -13.86
C PRO A 84 2.13 6.75 -12.99
N LEU A 85 0.98 6.66 -12.32
CA LEU A 85 0.67 7.58 -11.22
C LEU A 85 1.73 7.42 -10.12
N ILE A 86 2.30 8.51 -9.61
CA ILE A 86 3.29 8.46 -8.53
C ILE A 86 2.68 9.03 -7.25
N ILE A 87 2.65 8.22 -6.18
CA ILE A 87 2.21 8.64 -4.84
C ILE A 87 3.34 8.39 -3.84
N PRO A 88 4.17 9.39 -3.52
CA PRO A 88 5.27 9.19 -2.58
C PRO A 88 4.78 9.00 -1.14
N LEU A 89 5.29 7.97 -0.46
CA LEU A 89 5.20 7.82 0.99
C LEU A 89 6.52 8.30 1.59
N VAL A 90 6.47 9.39 2.36
CA VAL A 90 7.70 10.07 2.83
C VAL A 90 7.69 10.14 4.36
N GLU A 91 8.77 9.69 4.98
CA GLU A 91 8.97 9.83 6.42
C GLU A 91 9.12 11.32 6.77
N SER A 92 8.49 11.76 7.87
CA SER A 92 8.57 13.15 8.31
C SER A 92 10.02 13.62 8.44
N GLY A 93 10.34 14.74 7.79
CA GLY A 93 11.68 15.33 7.78
C GLY A 93 12.58 14.86 6.63
N VAL A 94 12.10 13.95 5.78
CA VAL A 94 12.81 13.50 4.57
C VAL A 94 12.39 14.35 3.38
N GLU A 95 13.36 14.83 2.59
CA GLU A 95 13.10 15.55 1.35
C GLU A 95 12.83 14.59 0.18
N LEU A 96 11.97 15.02 -0.74
CA LEU A 96 11.70 14.29 -1.96
C LEU A 96 12.89 14.36 -2.93
N PRO A 97 13.23 13.25 -3.63
CA PRO A 97 14.19 13.26 -4.72
C PRO A 97 13.82 14.25 -5.83
N ILE A 98 14.83 14.84 -6.46
CA ILE A 98 14.68 15.94 -7.43
C ILE A 98 13.68 15.68 -8.55
N LEU A 99 13.56 14.44 -9.05
CA LEU A 99 12.64 14.14 -10.15
C LEU A 99 11.16 14.17 -9.73
N ILE A 100 10.89 14.02 -8.43
CA ILE A 100 9.53 13.99 -7.86
C ILE A 100 9.30 15.06 -6.80
N HIS A 101 10.20 16.05 -6.67
CA HIS A 101 10.10 17.13 -5.66
C HIS A 101 8.84 17.98 -5.78
N HIS A 102 8.22 17.98 -6.97
CA HIS A 102 7.01 18.74 -7.28
C HIS A 102 5.73 18.01 -6.87
N LEU A 103 5.81 16.72 -6.50
CA LEU A 103 4.67 15.94 -6.07
C LEU A 103 4.31 16.26 -4.61
N GLN A 104 3.03 16.16 -4.28
CA GLN A 104 2.57 16.22 -2.90
C GLN A 104 2.69 14.81 -2.28
N PRO A 105 3.57 14.59 -1.30
CA PRO A 105 3.72 13.28 -0.68
C PRO A 105 2.63 13.04 0.36
N ILE A 106 2.35 11.78 0.64
CA ILE A 106 1.75 11.38 1.90
C ILE A 106 2.88 11.26 2.91
N VAL A 107 2.93 12.21 3.84
CA VAL A 107 3.90 12.21 4.93
C VAL A 107 3.44 11.25 6.03
N PHE A 108 4.36 10.44 6.55
CA PHE A 108 4.12 9.51 7.65
C PHE A 108 5.13 9.68 8.78
N PHE A 109 4.74 9.25 9.97
CA PHE A 109 5.66 9.03 11.09
C PHE A 109 5.75 7.52 11.34
N PRO A 110 6.91 6.97 11.73
CA PRO A 110 7.07 5.54 11.96
C PRO A 110 6.04 4.95 12.93
N GLU A 111 5.69 5.69 13.97
CA GLU A 111 4.75 5.27 15.02
C GLU A 111 3.28 5.28 14.56
N THR A 112 2.98 5.95 13.45
CA THR A 112 1.61 6.12 12.91
C THR A 112 1.54 5.78 11.42
N TYR A 113 2.40 4.86 10.96
CA TYR A 113 2.45 4.46 9.55
C TYR A 113 1.11 3.95 9.01
N GLU A 114 0.30 3.32 9.86
CA GLU A 114 -1.06 2.86 9.55
C GLU A 114 -1.96 4.00 9.04
N ASP A 115 -1.79 5.23 9.54
CA ASP A 115 -2.56 6.39 9.09
C ASP A 115 -2.21 6.75 7.63
N ALA A 116 -0.95 6.56 7.23
CA ALA A 116 -0.52 6.74 5.85
C ALA A 116 -1.06 5.66 4.93
N LEU A 117 -1.18 4.42 5.41
CA LEU A 117 -1.85 3.33 4.69
C LEU A 117 -3.33 3.65 4.44
N GLY A 118 -4.01 4.21 5.45
CA GLY A 118 -5.39 4.69 5.32
C GLY A 118 -5.54 5.76 4.25
N LYS A 119 -4.64 6.75 4.24
CA LYS A 119 -4.60 7.80 3.20
C LYS A 119 -4.34 7.23 1.81
N ILE A 120 -3.47 6.23 1.68
CA ILE A 120 -3.25 5.55 0.39
C ILE A 120 -4.55 4.90 -0.10
N ILE A 121 -5.22 4.12 0.75
CA ILE A 121 -6.47 3.44 0.37
C ILE A 121 -7.56 4.46 0.04
N GLN A 122 -7.67 5.55 0.81
CA GLN A 122 -8.59 6.65 0.52
C GLN A 122 -8.31 7.28 -0.85
N ASN A 123 -7.07 7.67 -1.13
CA ASN A 123 -6.69 8.23 -2.43
C ASN A 123 -6.97 7.24 -3.57
N LEU A 124 -6.72 5.95 -3.36
CA LEU A 124 -7.05 4.92 -4.36
C LEU A 124 -8.56 4.83 -4.61
N ARG A 125 -9.42 4.92 -3.57
CA ARG A 125 -10.88 4.94 -3.72
C ARG A 125 -11.38 6.14 -4.53
N GLU A 126 -10.70 7.28 -4.45
CA GLU A 126 -11.04 8.47 -5.24
C GLU A 126 -10.67 8.31 -6.73
N LEU A 127 -9.65 7.49 -7.03
CA LEU A 127 -9.09 7.34 -8.37
C LEU A 127 -9.57 6.07 -9.09
N THR A 128 -10.05 5.06 -8.35
CA THR A 128 -10.50 3.79 -8.88
C THR A 128 -11.57 3.18 -8.00
N ARG A 129 -12.38 2.28 -8.57
CA ARG A 129 -13.43 1.59 -7.82
C ARG A 129 -12.84 0.45 -7.00
N LEU A 130 -12.91 0.57 -5.68
CA LEU A 130 -12.61 -0.52 -4.74
C LEU A 130 -13.93 -1.08 -4.23
N ASP A 131 -14.38 -2.22 -4.76
CA ASP A 131 -15.65 -2.84 -4.35
C ASP A 131 -15.46 -3.89 -3.25
N TRP A 132 -14.31 -4.57 -3.27
CA TRP A 132 -14.11 -5.81 -2.54
C TRP A 132 -13.05 -5.68 -1.47
N LEU A 133 -13.25 -6.43 -0.39
CA LEU A 133 -12.39 -6.55 0.75
C LEU A 133 -12.11 -8.02 1.04
N LYS A 134 -10.83 -8.41 0.96
CA LYS A 134 -10.32 -9.72 1.38
C LYS A 134 -10.03 -9.71 2.87
N ILE A 135 -10.67 -10.63 3.59
CA ILE A 135 -10.55 -10.77 5.03
C ILE A 135 -10.15 -12.20 5.36
N LYS A 136 -9.03 -12.37 6.06
CA LYS A 136 -8.66 -13.63 6.69
C LYS A 136 -9.19 -13.66 8.11
N CYS A 137 -10.14 -14.55 8.41
CA CYS A 137 -10.76 -14.61 9.73
C CYS A 137 -9.71 -14.95 10.79
N PRO A 138 -9.54 -14.13 11.85
CA PRO A 138 -8.53 -14.39 12.86
C PRO A 138 -8.92 -15.56 13.79
N TYR A 139 -10.17 -16.03 13.75
CA TYR A 139 -10.66 -17.11 14.61
C TYR A 139 -10.62 -18.50 13.95
N CYS A 140 -10.93 -18.60 12.65
CA CYS A 140 -10.96 -19.88 11.95
C CYS A 140 -9.95 -19.99 10.79
N GLY A 141 -9.23 -18.91 10.46
CA GLY A 141 -8.21 -18.89 9.43
C GLY A 141 -8.73 -18.84 7.99
N GLU A 142 -10.03 -19.01 7.77
CA GLU A 142 -10.66 -18.95 6.45
C GLU A 142 -10.59 -17.55 5.83
N GLU A 143 -10.35 -17.50 4.51
CA GLU A 143 -10.31 -16.28 3.72
C GLU A 143 -11.67 -16.05 3.04
N MET A 144 -12.18 -14.83 3.12
CA MET A 144 -13.46 -14.44 2.51
C MET A 144 -13.36 -13.10 1.83
N THR A 145 -14.25 -12.85 0.87
CA THR A 145 -14.41 -11.55 0.22
C THR A 145 -15.75 -10.95 0.59
N GLN A 146 -15.75 -9.67 0.93
CA GLN A 146 -16.95 -8.89 1.28
C GLN A 146 -16.91 -7.52 0.60
N TYR A 147 -18.03 -6.81 0.61
CA TYR A 147 -18.01 -5.41 0.17
C TYR A 147 -17.20 -4.56 1.15
N ILE A 148 -16.37 -3.69 0.60
CA ILE A 148 -15.62 -2.75 1.43
C ILE A 148 -16.58 -1.72 2.05
N SER A 149 -16.38 -1.34 3.32
CA SER A 149 -17.24 -0.35 3.97
C SER A 149 -17.23 0.99 3.21
N PRO A 150 -18.38 1.65 3.01
CA PRO A 150 -18.45 2.97 2.41
C PRO A 150 -17.50 3.96 3.09
N GLN A 151 -16.97 4.92 2.32
CA GLN A 151 -16.00 5.89 2.82
C GLN A 151 -16.52 6.68 4.03
N GLU A 152 -17.80 7.06 4.04
CA GLU A 152 -18.43 7.76 5.16
C GLU A 152 -18.43 6.94 6.46
N GLU A 153 -18.57 5.61 6.39
CA GLU A 153 -18.51 4.73 7.56
C GLU A 153 -17.09 4.61 8.09
N VAL A 154 -16.11 4.52 7.18
CA VAL A 154 -14.68 4.52 7.53
C VAL A 154 -14.30 5.81 8.25
N GLU A 155 -14.72 6.96 7.73
CA GLU A 155 -14.46 8.27 8.34
C GLU A 155 -15.11 8.41 9.72
N LYS A 156 -16.36 7.95 9.87
CA LYS A 156 -17.04 7.92 11.18
C LYS A 156 -16.27 7.07 12.19
N ALA A 157 -15.79 5.90 11.79
CA ALA A 157 -15.01 5.03 12.66
C ALA A 157 -13.67 5.65 13.07
N LEU A 158 -12.97 6.29 12.13
CA LEU A 158 -11.73 7.01 12.39
C LEU A 158 -11.93 8.16 13.39
N LEU A 159 -12.96 8.99 13.18
CA LEU A 159 -13.27 10.12 14.06
C LEU A 159 -13.70 9.68 15.47
N ALA A 160 -14.43 8.57 15.57
CA ALA A 160 -14.88 8.03 16.84
C ALA A 160 -13.80 7.20 17.58
N GLY A 161 -12.67 6.89 16.92
CA GLY A 161 -11.68 5.96 17.45
C GLY A 161 -12.21 4.54 17.62
N THR A 162 -13.18 4.13 16.78
CA THR A 162 -13.82 2.82 16.81
C THR A 162 -13.37 1.93 15.65
N HIS A 163 -13.72 0.65 15.72
CA HIS A 163 -13.42 -0.31 14.66
C HIS A 163 -14.59 -0.45 13.69
N LEU A 164 -14.30 -0.91 12.48
CA LEU A 164 -15.34 -1.43 11.58
C LEU A 164 -15.72 -2.83 12.05
N GLU A 165 -16.98 -3.23 11.86
CA GLU A 165 -17.47 -4.54 12.25
C GLU A 165 -17.95 -5.31 11.01
N THR A 166 -17.59 -6.58 10.94
CA THR A 166 -18.17 -7.53 10.01
C THR A 166 -18.32 -8.91 10.64
N ARG A 167 -18.92 -9.87 9.94
CA ARG A 167 -19.12 -11.24 10.40
C ARG A 167 -18.43 -12.23 9.48
N CYS A 168 -17.76 -13.22 10.06
CA CYS A 168 -17.16 -14.31 9.32
C CYS A 168 -18.22 -15.17 8.64
N SER A 169 -18.15 -15.34 7.32
CA SER A 169 -19.07 -16.20 6.57
C SER A 169 -19.01 -17.67 6.98
N TYR A 170 -17.89 -18.11 7.57
CA TYR A 170 -17.64 -19.51 7.94
C TYR A 170 -17.98 -19.80 9.41
N CYS A 171 -17.26 -19.18 10.35
CA CYS A 171 -17.44 -19.44 11.78
C CYS A 171 -18.46 -18.51 12.46
N GLN A 172 -19.04 -17.57 11.71
CA GLN A 172 -20.12 -16.68 12.16
C GLN A 172 -19.78 -15.77 13.34
N LYS A 173 -18.50 -15.68 13.74
CA LYS A 173 -18.01 -14.71 14.73
C LYS A 173 -17.89 -13.32 14.13
N ASN A 174 -18.12 -12.29 14.95
CA ASN A 174 -17.86 -10.91 14.58
C ASN A 174 -16.35 -10.67 14.51
N ILE A 175 -15.92 -9.93 13.50
CA ILE A 175 -14.54 -9.54 13.24
C ILE A 175 -14.52 -8.02 13.27
N TYR A 176 -13.61 -7.46 14.06
CA TYR A 176 -13.35 -6.03 14.07
C TYR A 176 -12.18 -5.73 13.15
N LEU A 177 -12.31 -4.68 12.33
CA LEU A 177 -11.29 -4.26 11.39
C LEU A 177 -10.77 -2.87 11.73
N ASP A 178 -9.47 -2.66 11.57
CA ASP A 178 -8.88 -1.34 11.60
C ASP A 178 -9.42 -0.50 10.43
N PRO A 179 -10.03 0.67 10.66
CA PRO A 179 -10.58 1.48 9.57
C PRO A 179 -9.52 2.04 8.60
N ARG A 180 -8.24 2.08 9.00
CA ARG A 180 -7.13 2.56 8.17
C ARG A 180 -6.60 1.49 7.23
N THR A 181 -6.58 0.23 7.66
CA THR A 181 -5.95 -0.86 6.89
C THR A 181 -6.90 -1.98 6.50
N PHE A 182 -8.14 -1.96 7.01
CA PHE A 182 -9.15 -3.02 6.93
C PHE A 182 -8.67 -4.39 7.45
N ARG A 183 -7.59 -4.41 8.23
CA ARG A 183 -7.07 -5.65 8.80
C ARG A 183 -7.86 -6.05 10.04
N PRO A 184 -8.11 -7.36 10.25
CA PRO A 184 -8.65 -7.86 11.50
C PRO A 184 -7.78 -7.49 12.70
N ILE A 185 -8.44 -6.98 13.74
CA ILE A 185 -7.86 -6.73 15.06
C ILE A 185 -8.31 -7.87 15.99
N LEU A 186 -7.40 -8.32 16.84
CA LEU A 186 -7.63 -9.37 17.84
C LEU A 186 -7.72 -8.79 19.24
#